data_AF-A0A1C5PV94-F1
#
_entry.id   AF-A0A1C5PV94-F1
#
_cell.length_a   1.000
_cell.length_b   1.000
_cell.length_c   1.000
_cell.angle_alpha   90.00
_cell.angle_beta   90.00
_cell.angle_gamma   90.00
#
_symmetry.space_group_name_H-M   'P 1'
#
loop_
_entity.id
_entity.type
_entity.pdbx_description
1 polymer ?
#
loop_
_entity_poly.entity_id
_entity_poly.type
_entity_poly.pdbx_seq_one_letter_code
_entity_poly.pdbx_strand_id
1 'polypeptide(L)' 'MGIVLPGAIAAKLIYPEKRVLAVTGDGGFMMNSKELETAKRLGIPIVVLIFNDCSYGLNMQRASGSKGTALKKQRSFCRH' A
#
# COMPACT_ATOMS: atom_id res chain seq x y z
N MET A 1 -3.88 -6.33 -6.98
CA MET A 1 -3.44 -5.16 -6.17
C MET A 1 -2.59 -5.70 -5.04
N GLY A 2 -1.32 -5.27 -4.91
CA GLY A 2 -0.39 -5.80 -3.90
C GLY A 2 1.02 -6.18 -4.40
N ILE A 3 1.30 -6.15 -5.70
CA ILE A 3 2.62 -6.56 -6.25
C ILE A 3 3.78 -5.60 -5.92
N VAL A 4 3.50 -4.48 -5.26
CA VAL A 4 4.46 -3.40 -5.02
C VAL A 4 5.64 -3.85 -4.15
N LEU A 5 5.38 -4.57 -3.05
CA LEU A 5 6.44 -5.06 -2.17
C LEU A 5 7.31 -6.15 -2.81
N PRO A 6 6.76 -7.23 -3.41
CA PRO A 6 7.59 -8.25 -4.07
C PRO A 6 8.34 -7.68 -5.27
N GLY A 7 7.70 -6.76 -6.01
CA GLY A 7 8.35 -6.06 -7.12
C GLY A 7 9.52 -5.19 -6.67
N ALA A 8 9.39 -4.49 -5.54
CA ALA A 8 10.47 -3.68 -4.98
C ALA A 8 11.64 -4.53 -4.46
N ILE A 9 11.34 -5.67 -3.83
CA ILE A 9 12.35 -6.64 -3.39
C ILE A 9 13.11 -7.18 -4.60
N ALA A 10 12.40 -7.64 -5.63
CA ALA A 10 13.00 -8.13 -6.88
C ALA A 10 13.85 -7.06 -7.58
N ALA A 11 13.35 -5.82 -7.65
CA ALA A 11 14.09 -4.71 -8.25
C ALA A 11 15.41 -4.42 -7.52
N LYS A 12 15.40 -4.50 -6.17
CA LYS A 12 16.61 -4.29 -5.37
C LYS A 12 17.60 -5.46 -5.48
N LEU A 13 17.10 -6.68 -5.68
CA LEU A 13 17.95 -7.86 -5.95
C LEU A 13 18.64 -7.75 -7.32
N ILE A 14 17.93 -7.29 -8.35
CA ILE A 14 18.50 -7.14 -9.71
C ILE A 14 19.44 -5.93 -9.77
N TYR A 15 19.12 -4.84 -9.07
CA TYR A 15 19.90 -3.60 -9.06
C TYR A 15 20.34 -3.21 -7.64
N PRO A 16 21.33 -3.92 -7.05
CA PRO A 16 21.74 -3.71 -5.67
C PRO A 16 22.24 -2.28 -5.39
N GLU A 17 22.90 -1.64 -6.37
CA GLU A 17 23.41 -0.27 -6.26
C GLU A 17 22.33 0.81 -6.35
N LYS A 18 21.15 0.49 -6.89
CA LYS A 18 20.08 1.48 -7.09
C LYS A 18 19.19 1.59 -5.86
N ARG A 19 18.73 2.80 -5.54
CA ARG A 19 17.70 3.01 -4.52
C ARG A 19 16.33 2.65 -5.09
N VAL A 20 15.53 1.91 -4.32
CA VAL A 20 14.20 1.46 -4.72
C VAL A 20 13.15 2.10 -3.81
N LEU A 21 12.17 2.76 -4.42
CA LEU A 21 11.02 3.35 -3.75
C LEU A 21 9.75 2.63 -4.21
N ALA A 22 9.10 1.92 -3.30
CA ALA A 22 7.80 1.31 -3.50
C ALA A 22 6.70 2.34 -3.16
N VAL A 23 5.72 2.52 -4.04
CA VAL A 23 4.61 3.46 -3.85
C VAL A 23 3.29 2.69 -3.88
N THR A 24 2.49 2.78 -2.82
CA THR A 24 1.22 2.04 -2.70
C THR A 24 0.20 2.79 -1.86
N GLY A 25 -1.09 2.50 -2.04
CA GLY A 25 -2.12 2.86 -1.06
C GLY A 25 -2.09 1.96 0.18
N ASP A 26 -2.74 2.38 1.26
CA ASP A 26 -2.93 1.63 2.51
C ASP A 26 -3.55 0.24 2.28
N GLY A 27 -4.61 0.13 1.47
CA GLY A 27 -5.25 -1.13 1.14
C GLY A 27 -4.32 -2.09 0.38
N GLY A 28 -3.48 -1.57 -0.52
CA GLY A 28 -2.49 -2.36 -1.25
C GLY A 28 -1.29 -2.79 -0.38
N PHE A 29 -0.92 -1.97 0.61
CA PHE A 29 0.14 -2.27 1.55
C PHE A 29 -0.29 -3.35 2.56
N MET A 30 -1.49 -3.22 3.15
CA MET A 30 -1.98 -4.18 4.14
C MET A 30 -2.11 -5.60 3.59
N MET A 31 -2.38 -5.76 2.29
CA MET A 31 -2.48 -7.08 1.65
C MET A 31 -1.16 -7.87 1.72
N ASN A 32 -0.02 -7.20 1.58
CA ASN A 32 1.30 -7.86 1.45
C ASN A 32 2.36 -7.34 2.44
N SER A 33 1.95 -6.69 3.53
CA SER A 33 2.85 -6.15 4.56
C SER A 33 3.83 -7.18 5.15
N LYS A 34 3.46 -8.47 5.11
CA LYS A 34 4.31 -9.59 5.54
C LYS A 34 5.63 -9.67 4.77
N GLU A 35 5.68 -9.18 3.53
CA GLU A 35 6.91 -9.20 2.74
C GLU A 35 8.01 -8.27 3.28
N LEU A 36 7.67 -7.31 4.14
CA LEU A 36 8.68 -6.49 4.81
C LEU A 36 9.55 -7.31 5.77
N GLU A 37 9.00 -8.38 6.37
CA GLU A 37 9.76 -9.35 7.16
C GLU A 37 10.78 -10.06 6.26
N THR A 38 10.35 -10.49 5.08
CA THR A 38 11.23 -11.18 4.13
C THR A 38 12.32 -10.25 3.62
N ALA A 39 12.00 -8.98 3.32
CA ALA A 39 13.00 -7.98 2.97
C ALA A 39 14.04 -7.79 4.08
N LYS A 40 13.61 -7.76 5.35
CA LYS A 40 14.50 -7.66 6.50
C LYS A 40 15.38 -8.91 6.65
N ARG A 41 14.81 -10.12 6.52
CA ARG A 41 15.54 -11.39 6.58
C ARG A 41 16.61 -11.51 5.50
N LEU A 42 16.34 -10.98 4.31
CA LEU A 42 17.28 -10.95 3.19
C LEU A 42 18.26 -9.76 3.26
N GLY A 43 18.13 -8.85 4.23
CA GLY A 43 18.99 -7.67 4.35
C GLY A 43 18.81 -6.66 3.22
N ILE A 44 17.62 -6.60 2.61
CA ILE A 44 17.34 -5.78 1.43
C ILE A 44 16.74 -4.44 1.86
N PRO A 45 17.48 -3.32 1.73
CA PRO A 45 16.96 -2.00 2.10
C PRO A 45 16.01 -1.48 1.02
N ILE A 46 14.72 -1.40 1.35
CA ILE A 46 13.66 -0.82 0.51
C ILE A 46 12.97 0.34 1.25
N VAL A 47 12.55 1.36 0.52
CA VAL A 47 11.72 2.46 1.05
C VAL A 47 10.30 2.30 0.52
N VAL A 48 9.30 2.42 1.40
CA VAL A 48 7.89 2.27 1.04
C VAL A 48 7.14 3.55 1.39
N LEU A 49 6.59 4.21 0.36
CA LEU A 49 5.68 5.35 0.50
C LEU A 49 4.24 4.84 0.46
N ILE A 50 3.51 5.07 1.55
CA ILE A 50 2.12 4.64 1.71
C ILE A 50 1.22 5.88 1.64
N PHE A 51 0.36 5.93 0.63
CA PHE A 51 -0.74 6.87 0.60
C PHE A 51 -1.87 6.32 1.48
N ASN A 52 -1.99 6.86 2.69
CA ASN A 52 -3.03 6.50 3.63
C ASN A 52 -4.21 7.46 3.48
N ASP A 53 -5.29 7.01 2.85
CA ASP A 53 -6.56 7.73 2.75
C ASP A 53 -7.66 7.12 3.63
N CYS A 54 -7.33 6.10 4.44
CA CYS A 54 -8.26 5.32 5.27
C CYS A 54 -9.47 4.81 4.48
N SER A 55 -9.30 4.64 3.17
CA SER A 55 -10.31 4.22 2.23
C SER A 55 -9.69 3.11 1.38
N TYR A 56 -10.43 2.05 1.08
CA TYR A 56 -9.97 1.14 0.04
C TYR A 56 -10.10 1.90 -1.29
N GLY A 57 -9.05 2.66 -1.64
CA GLY A 57 -8.98 3.71 -2.66
C GLY A 57 -9.18 3.24 -4.09
N LEU A 58 -10.34 2.64 -4.37
CA LEU A 58 -10.77 2.28 -5.72
C LEU A 58 -12.16 2.80 -6.08
N ASN A 59 -12.90 3.52 -5.21
CA ASN A 59 -14.26 3.97 -5.56
C ASN A 59 -14.64 5.43 -5.23
N MET A 60 -13.78 6.27 -4.63
CA MET A 60 -14.25 7.59 -4.17
C MET A 60 -14.11 8.72 -5.20
N GLN A 61 -13.10 8.72 -6.08
CA GLN A 61 -12.85 9.88 -6.96
C GLN A 61 -13.61 9.87 -8.31
N ARG A 62 -14.42 8.83 -8.59
CA ARG A 62 -15.29 8.78 -9.80
C ARG A 62 -16.77 8.52 -9.52
N ALA A 63 -17.21 8.62 -8.26
CA ALA A 63 -18.63 8.54 -7.92
C ALA A 63 -19.22 9.93 -7.61
N SER A 64 -18.78 10.98 -8.30
CA SER A 64 -19.54 12.24 -8.41
C SER A 64 -20.76 12.02 -9.31
N GLY A 65 -21.70 11.18 -8.87
CA GLY A 65 -22.91 10.85 -9.63
C GLY A 65 -24.06 10.27 -8.81
N SER A 66 -23.83 9.54 -7.70
CA SER A 66 -24.94 8.81 -7.06
C SER A 66 -24.79 8.67 -5.53
N LYS A 67 -25.35 9.66 -4.83
CA LYS A 67 -26.04 9.65 -3.53
C LYS A 67 -25.67 8.59 -2.46
N GLY A 68 -25.05 9.09 -1.40
CA GLY A 68 -25.50 9.02 0.00
C GLY A 68 -26.12 7.72 0.53
N THR A 69 -25.32 6.88 1.20
CA THR A 69 -25.74 6.08 2.38
C THR A 69 -24.60 5.35 3.09
N ALA A 70 -23.42 5.20 2.49
CA ALA A 70 -22.32 4.41 3.07
C ALA A 70 -21.39 5.14 4.07
N LEU A 71 -21.56 6.44 4.30
CA LEU A 71 -20.59 7.25 5.07
C LEU A 71 -20.61 7.05 6.60
N LYS A 72 -21.63 6.40 7.19
CA LYS A 72 -21.69 6.25 8.65
C LYS A 72 -20.84 5.11 9.23
N LYS A 73 -20.47 4.10 8.45
CA LYS A 73 -19.78 2.90 9.00
C LYS A 73 -18.25 3.02 8.97
N GLN A 74 -17.69 3.80 8.06
CA GLN A 74 -16.24 3.87 7.83
C GLN A 74 -15.50 4.82 8.79
N ARG A 75 -16.19 5.83 9.34
CA ARG A 75 -15.61 6.74 10.36
C ARG A 75 -15.31 6.08 11.71
N SER A 76 -15.86 4.89 12.00
CA SER A 76 -15.62 4.20 13.27
C SER A 76 -14.28 3.46 13.31
N PHE A 77 -13.72 3.07 12.16
CA PHE A 77 -12.46 2.31 12.10
C PHE A 77 -11.23 3.22 12.17
N CYS A 78 -11.35 4.46 11.70
CA CYS A 78 -10.27 5.46 11.71
C CYS A 78 -10.02 6.11 13.09
N ARG A 79 -10.71 5.68 14.16
CA ARG A 79 -10.63 6.29 15.51
C ARG A 79 -10.16 5.35 16.62
N HIS A 80 -9.75 4.12 16.31
CA HIS A 80 -9.14 3.21 17.29
C HIS A 80 -7.79 2.75 16.78
#